data_AF-A0A2M9KLU9-F1
#
_entry.id   AF-A0A2M9KLU9-F1
#
_cell.length_a   1.000
_cell.length_b   1.000
_cell.length_c   1.000
_cell.angle_alpha   90.00
_cell.angle_beta   90.00
_cell.angle_gamma   90.00
#
_symmetry.space_group_name_H-M   'P 1'
#
loop_
_entity.id
_entity.type
_entity.pdbx_description
1 polymer ?
#
loop_
_entity_poly.entity_id
_entity_poly.type
_entity_poly.pdbx_seq_one_letter_code
_entity_poly.pdbx_strand_id
1 'polypeptide(L)' 'MRYGSDKVCLISAVPALGFKVSTAQNADHTLTVTFTGSGHISQITATIVPSARAAVRETSF' A
#
# COMPACT_ATOMS: atom_id res chain seq x y z
N MET A 1 -5.43 -2.65 -5.70
CA MET A 1 -6.36 -2.32 -4.58
C MET A 1 -7.66 -1.77 -5.14
N ARG A 2 -8.74 -1.78 -4.36
CA ARG A 2 -10.06 -1.28 -4.76
C ARG A 2 -10.62 -0.32 -3.72
N TYR A 3 -11.17 0.79 -4.19
CA TYR A 3 -11.96 1.73 -3.38
C TYR A 3 -13.44 1.36 -3.52
N GLY A 4 -14.14 1.24 -2.39
CA GLY A 4 -15.59 1.13 -2.29
C GLY A 4 -16.23 2.51 -2.07
N SER A 5 -17.42 2.56 -1.47
CA SER A 5 -18.09 3.83 -1.11
C SER A 5 -17.41 4.52 0.08
N ASP A 6 -17.00 3.72 1.07
CA ASP A 6 -16.37 4.19 2.29
C ASP A 6 -15.14 3.37 2.66
N LYS A 7 -14.82 2.25 2.00
CA LYS A 7 -13.69 1.38 2.40
C LYS A 7 -12.65 1.24 1.30
N VAL A 8 -11.42 0.92 1.68
CA VAL A 8 -10.37 0.49 0.74
C VAL A 8 -9.90 -0.91 1.11
N CYS A 9 -9.79 -1.79 0.12
CA CYS A 9 -9.33 -3.16 0.32
C CYS A 9 -8.24 -3.53 -0.68
N LEU A 10 -7.34 -4.42 -0.24
CA LEU A 10 -6.37 -5.03 -1.14
C LEU A 10 -7.06 -6.08 -2.01
N ILE A 11 -6.76 -6.07 -3.31
CA ILE A 11 -7.19 -7.12 -4.24
C ILE A 11 -6.04 -8.09 -4.50
N SER A 12 -4.87 -7.55 -4.78
CA SER A 12 -3.62 -8.29 -4.97
C SER A 12 -2.44 -7.35 -4.77
N ALA A 13 -1.32 -7.90 -4.31
CA ALA A 13 -0.01 -7.27 -4.36
C ALA A 13 1.03 -8.34 -4.70
N VAL A 14 1.69 -8.18 -5.84
CA VAL A 14 2.66 -9.14 -6.36
C VAL A 14 4.03 -8.46 -6.29
N PRO A 15 4.94 -8.88 -5.40
CA PRO A 15 6.28 -8.31 -5.35
C PRO A 15 7.11 -8.78 -6.53
N ALA A 16 8.04 -7.94 -7.00
CA ALA A 16 9.11 -8.36 -7.90
C ALA A 16 10.05 -9.36 -7.20
N LEU A 17 10.85 -10.10 -7.98
CA LEU A 17 11.86 -11.01 -7.43
C LEU A 17 12.82 -10.26 -6.49
N GLY A 18 13.09 -10.82 -5.32
CA GLY A 18 13.95 -10.20 -4.31
C GLY A 18 13.24 -9.17 -3.41
N PHE A 19 11.97 -8.86 -3.68
CA PHE A 19 11.14 -8.04 -2.80
C PHE A 19 10.19 -8.92 -1.97
N LYS A 20 9.90 -8.46 -0.76
CA LYS A 20 8.81 -8.96 0.08
C LYS A 20 7.69 -7.93 0.08
N VAL A 21 6.46 -8.39 0.23
CA VAL A 21 5.30 -7.52 0.41
C VAL A 21 4.73 -7.71 1.81
N SER A 22 4.37 -6.61 2.46
CA SER A 22 3.58 -6.58 3.68
C SER A 22 2.38 -5.67 3.50
N THR A 23 1.28 -6.01 4.15
CA THR A 23 -0.01 -5.33 3.99
C THR A 23 -0.59 -5.05 5.36
N ALA A 24 -0.96 -3.80 5.61
CA ALA A 24 -1.58 -3.38 6.85
C ALA A 24 -2.86 -2.60 6.56
N GLN A 25 -3.99 -3.12 7.05
CA GLN A 25 -5.25 -2.39 7.09
C GLN A 25 -5.33 -1.67 8.43
N ASN A 26 -4.99 -0.38 8.46
CA ASN A 26 -4.91 0.37 9.72
C ASN A 26 -6.30 0.83 10.19
N ALA A 27 -7.21 1.06 9.23
CA ALA A 27 -8.63 1.29 9.42
C ALA A 27 -9.36 0.87 8.14
N ASP A 28 -10.69 0.73 8.18
CA ASP A 28 -11.50 0.42 6.97
C ASP A 28 -11.24 1.40 5.81
N HIS A 29 -10.86 2.63 6.13
CA HIS A 29 -10.61 3.73 5.20
C HIS A 29 -9.16 3.87 4.73
N THR A 30 -8.21 3.10 5.30
CA THR A 30 -6.78 3.24 5.06
C THR A 30 -6.08 1.88 4.92
N LEU A 31 -5.44 1.67 3.77
CA LEU A 31 -4.63 0.49 3.46
C LEU A 31 -3.18 0.92 3.17
N THR A 32 -2.22 0.26 3.82
CA THR A 32 -0.80 0.41 3.49
C THR A 32 -0.26 -0.89 2.91
N VAL A 33 0.43 -0.79 1.77
CA VAL A 33 1.17 -1.89 1.14
C VAL A 33 2.64 -1.49 1.09
N THR A 34 3.51 -2.31 1.65
CA THR A 34 4.95 -2.04 1.69
C THR A 34 5.69 -3.13 0.94
N PHE A 35 6.48 -2.73 -0.04
CA PHE A 35 7.43 -3.58 -0.73
C PHE A 35 8.83 -3.32 -0.17
N THR A 36 9.52 -4.37 0.25
CA THR A 36 10.88 -4.29 0.82
C THR A 36 11.81 -5.17 0.02
N GLY A 37 12.83 -4.57 -0.59
CA GLY A 37 13.95 -5.25 -1.25
C GLY A 37 15.28 -4.95 -0.56
N SER A 38 16.37 -5.48 -1.08
CA SER A 38 17.71 -5.12 -0.62
C SER A 38 18.01 -3.66 -0.94
N GLY A 39 18.18 -2.81 0.07
CA GLY A 39 18.52 -1.40 -0.14
C GLY A 39 17.34 -0.46 -0.41
N HIS A 40 16.11 -0.99 -0.55
CA HIS A 40 14.97 -0.20 -1.03
C HIS A 40 13.64 -0.59 -0.38
N ILE A 41 12.81 0.42 -0.07
CA ILE A 41 11.45 0.29 0.42
C ILE A 41 10.53 1.19 -0.39
N SER A 42 9.45 0.62 -0.92
CA SER A 42 8.35 1.37 -1.55
C SER A 42 7.08 1.16 -0.73
N GLN A 43 6.59 2.23 -0.10
CA GLN A 43 5.37 2.22 0.70
C GLN A 43 4.24 2.92 -0.05
N ILE A 44 3.14 2.21 -0.24
CA ILE A 44 1.91 2.72 -0.85
C ILE A 44 0.87 2.88 0.24
N THR A 45 0.35 4.09 0.45
CA THR A 45 -0.73 4.35 1.40
C THR A 45 -1.96 4.83 0.63
N ALA A 46 -3.01 4.02 0.65
CA ALA A 46 -4.30 4.29 0.05
C ALA A 46 -5.28 4.78 1.12
N THR A 47 -5.97 5.89 0.84
CA THR A 47 -6.99 6.48 1.70
C THR A 47 -8.24 6.77 0.89
N ILE A 48 -9.41 6.62 1.49
CA ILE A 48 -10.70 6.97 0.84
C ILE A 48 -11.39 8.18 1.47
N VAL A 49 -11.03 8.54 2.69
CA VAL A 49 -11.53 9.73 3.39
C VAL A 49 -10.43 10.79 3.44
N PRO A 50 -10.70 12.06 3.10
CA PRO A 50 -11.93 12.63 2.53
C PRO A 50 -12.20 12.29 1.05
N SER A 51 -11.22 11.73 0.33
CA SER A 51 -11.40 11.29 -1.06
C SER A 51 -10.47 10.13 -1.39
N ALA A 52 -10.86 9.33 -2.38
CA ALA A 52 -10.05 8.20 -2.88
C ALA A 52 -8.73 8.69 -3.46
N ARG A 53 -7.62 8.27 -2.86
CA ARG A 53 -6.26 8.58 -3.32
C ARG A 53 -5.24 7.58 -2.81
N ALA A 54 -4.10 7.55 -3.48
CA ALA A 54 -2.93 6.79 -3.07
C ALA A 54 -1.70 7.69 -3.09
N ALA A 55 -0.85 7.54 -2.08
CA ALA A 55 0.47 8.15 -2.04
C ALA A 55 1.53 7.05 -2.06
N VAL A 56 2.62 7.31 -2.77
CA VAL A 56 3.79 6.43 -2.80
C VAL A 56 4.96 7.15 -2.14
N ARG A 57 5.63 6.48 -1.22
CA ARG A 57 6.85 6.95 -0.58
C ARG A 57 7.95 5.93 -0.79
N GLU A 58 9.06 6.37 -1.37
CA GLU A 58 10.24 5.53 -1.60
C GLU A 58 11.34 5.86 -0.60
N THR A 59 12.15 4.87 -0.24
CA THR A 59 13.29 5.03 0.66
C THR A 59 14.39 4.07 0.24
N SER A 60 15.62 4.59 0.15
CA SER A 60 16.81 3.82 -0.20
C SER A 60 17.86 3.98 0.90
N PHE A 61 18.71 2.98 1.10
CA PHE A 61 19.73 2.93 2.15
C PHE A 61 21.01 2.24 1.69
#